data_AF-B2D2F1-F1
#
_entry.id   AF-B2D2F1-F1
#
_cell.length_a   1.000
_cell.length_b   1.000
_cell.length_c   1.000
_cell.angle_alpha   90.00
_cell.angle_beta   90.00
_cell.angle_gamma   90.00
#
_symmetry.space_group_name_H-M   'P 1'
#
loop_
_entity.id
_entity.type
_entity.pdbx_description
1 polymer ?
#
loop_
_entity_poly.entity_id
_entity_poly.type
_entity_poly.pdbx_seq_one_letter_code
_entity_poly.pdbx_strand_id
1 'polypeptide(L)'
;MDRLAVILTCWLVAGVSESNAQCAAQADLDAWDLLDPAGHHTFLLVNSTKSSPRDCLKATAQGNPVKPNAQVELSFKIEERWAATNWEFVTNGPKMSATLGDRHEEATIVYGDDTCHVKVLGSGNIEYWKRSDSSNPNPCCQRVFDEKRGDRAFTEPQTKGCTGA
;
A
#
# COMPACT_ATOMS: atom_id res chain seq x y z
N MET A 1 41.70 44.54 -38.12
CA MET A 1 41.50 43.13 -38.49
C MET A 1 41.63 42.32 -37.22
N ASP A 2 40.66 41.44 -36.97
CA ASP A 2 40.72 40.29 -36.05
C ASP A 2 40.79 40.63 -34.54
N ARG A 3 39.99 40.05 -33.63
CA ARG A 3 39.27 38.78 -33.63
C ARG A 3 38.18 38.78 -32.56
N LEU A 4 37.04 38.20 -32.90
CA LEU A 4 36.02 37.70 -31.97
C LEU A 4 36.65 36.78 -30.91
N ALA A 5 36.24 36.96 -29.66
CA ALA A 5 36.32 35.90 -28.65
C ALA A 5 35.04 35.94 -27.81
N VAL A 6 33.97 35.39 -28.38
CA VAL A 6 32.76 34.99 -27.65
C VAL A 6 33.15 33.79 -26.81
N ILE A 7 33.43 33.99 -25.52
CA ILE A 7 33.58 32.89 -24.58
C ILE A 7 32.17 32.44 -24.22
N LEU A 8 31.70 31.47 -24.99
CA LEU A 8 30.51 30.68 -24.76
C LEU A 8 30.78 29.79 -23.54
N THR A 9 30.45 30.26 -22.34
CA THR A 9 30.49 29.44 -21.14
C THR A 9 29.37 28.41 -21.22
N CYS A 10 29.72 27.19 -21.64
CA CYS A 10 28.84 26.03 -21.62
C CYS A 10 28.34 25.78 -20.20
N TRP A 11 27.03 25.97 -20.00
CA TRP A 11 26.30 25.49 -18.84
C TRP A 11 26.23 23.96 -18.93
N LEU A 12 27.24 23.28 -18.38
CA LEU A 12 27.13 21.88 -18.02
C LEU A 12 26.27 21.79 -16.75
N VAL A 13 24.96 21.99 -16.92
CA VAL A 13 24.02 21.39 -15.97
C VAL A 13 24.11 19.90 -16.27
N ALA A 14 24.98 19.22 -15.53
CA ALA A 14 24.92 17.78 -15.38
C ALA A 14 23.54 17.50 -14.78
N GLY A 15 22.55 17.30 -15.67
CA GLY A 15 21.28 16.73 -15.32
C GLY A 15 21.61 15.37 -14.74
N VAL A 16 21.64 15.31 -13.41
CA VAL A 16 21.59 14.05 -12.69
C VAL A 16 20.33 13.40 -13.23
N SER A 17 20.52 12.41 -14.10
CA SER A 17 19.43 11.54 -14.51
C SER A 17 19.05 10.80 -13.24
N GLU A 18 18.14 11.39 -12.46
CA GLU A 18 17.28 10.60 -11.60
C GLU A 18 16.75 9.51 -12.53
N SER A 19 17.21 8.28 -12.31
CA SER A 19 16.66 7.15 -13.01
C SER A 19 15.20 7.08 -12.57
N ASN A 20 14.33 7.75 -13.33
CA ASN A 20 12.90 7.57 -13.30
C ASN A 20 12.64 6.14 -13.78
N ALA A 21 13.01 5.16 -12.97
CA ALA A 21 12.57 3.79 -13.12
C ALA A 21 11.06 3.86 -12.90
N GLN A 22 10.34 4.10 -13.99
CA GLN A 22 8.89 4.23 -13.99
C GLN A 22 8.33 2.93 -13.43
N CYS A 23 7.41 3.03 -12.47
CA CYS A 23 6.76 1.82 -11.95
C CYS A 23 6.00 1.17 -13.09
N ALA A 24 6.48 0.02 -13.56
CA ALA A 24 5.81 -0.68 -14.63
C ALA A 24 4.41 -1.09 -14.16
N ALA A 25 3.40 -0.84 -14.98
CA ALA A 25 2.07 -1.36 -14.73
C ALA A 25 2.14 -2.89 -14.67
N GLN A 26 1.43 -3.49 -13.71
CA GLN A 26 1.40 -4.94 -13.51
C GLN A 26 0.08 -5.47 -14.10
N ALA A 27 0.17 -6.37 -15.08
CA ALA A 27 -1.00 -6.90 -15.79
C ALA A 27 -1.62 -8.13 -15.10
N ASP A 28 -0.79 -8.94 -14.42
CA ASP A 28 -1.17 -10.25 -13.88
C ASP A 28 -1.16 -10.24 -12.34
N LEU A 29 -1.82 -9.26 -11.75
CA LEU A 29 -1.93 -9.16 -10.29
C LEU A 29 -2.90 -10.22 -9.76
N ASP A 30 -2.42 -11.00 -8.78
CA ASP A 30 -3.24 -11.94 -8.01
C ASP A 30 -3.14 -11.59 -6.52
N ALA A 31 -4.27 -11.30 -5.91
CA ALA A 31 -4.33 -10.84 -4.52
C ALA A 31 -3.97 -11.95 -3.54
N TRP A 32 -4.23 -13.23 -3.87
CA TRP A 32 -3.83 -14.33 -3.00
C TRP A 32 -2.30 -14.44 -2.94
N ASP A 33 -1.65 -14.39 -4.10
CA ASP A 33 -0.21 -14.59 -4.21
C ASP A 33 0.58 -13.40 -3.59
N LEU A 34 0.07 -12.18 -3.75
CA LEU A 34 0.68 -10.97 -3.17
C LEU A 34 0.53 -10.87 -1.65
N LEU A 35 -0.64 -11.26 -1.14
CA LEU A 35 -0.91 -11.17 0.30
C LEU A 35 -0.29 -12.34 1.07
N ASP A 36 0.05 -13.43 0.39
CA ASP A 36 0.56 -14.69 0.94
C ASP A 36 -0.06 -15.01 2.32
N PRO A 37 -1.37 -15.26 2.39
CA PRO A 37 -2.04 -15.46 3.67
C PRO A 37 -1.51 -16.70 4.40
N ALA A 38 -0.98 -17.69 3.68
CA ALA A 38 -0.35 -18.88 4.28
C ALA A 38 1.00 -18.57 4.95
N GLY A 39 1.69 -17.51 4.51
CA GLY A 39 2.90 -16.98 5.16
C GLY A 39 2.62 -16.23 6.47
N HIS A 40 1.36 -15.99 6.83
CA HIS A 40 0.93 -15.27 8.04
C HIS A 40 1.61 -13.90 8.22
N HIS A 41 1.95 -13.24 7.12
CA HIS A 41 2.56 -11.93 7.14
C HIS A 41 1.59 -10.89 7.70
N THR A 42 2.14 -9.93 8.45
CA THR A 42 1.37 -8.79 8.93
C THR A 42 1.58 -7.61 7.99
N PHE A 43 0.48 -7.03 7.51
CA PHE A 43 0.50 -5.80 6.71
C PHE A 43 -0.04 -4.63 7.52
N LEU A 44 0.63 -3.49 7.43
CA LEU A 44 0.32 -2.25 8.11
C LEU A 44 -0.32 -1.27 7.12
N LEU A 45 -1.45 -0.65 7.46
CA LEU A 45 -2.03 0.43 6.66
C LEU A 45 -1.20 1.69 6.87
N VAL A 46 -0.34 2.03 5.91
CA VAL A 46 0.58 3.16 6.01
C VAL A 46 -0.12 4.46 5.63
N ASN A 47 -0.80 4.49 4.49
CA ASN A 47 -1.54 5.66 4.00
C ASN A 47 -2.96 5.29 3.55
N SER A 48 -3.92 6.17 3.80
CA SER A 48 -5.31 6.00 3.33
C SER A 48 -5.96 7.32 2.96
N THR A 49 -6.73 7.34 1.87
CA THR A 49 -7.59 8.47 1.53
C THR A 49 -8.97 8.42 2.20
N LYS A 50 -9.26 7.40 3.02
CA LYS A 50 -10.45 7.42 3.88
C LYS A 50 -10.34 8.61 4.83
N SER A 51 -11.46 9.25 5.14
CA SER A 51 -11.49 10.38 6.09
C SER A 51 -11.14 9.97 7.52
N SER A 52 -11.41 8.72 7.87
CA SER A 52 -11.24 8.19 9.24
C SER A 52 -10.88 6.70 9.20
N PRO A 53 -9.71 6.33 8.65
CA PRO A 53 -9.21 4.96 8.81
C PRO A 53 -8.94 4.68 10.29
N ARG A 54 -8.91 3.39 10.66
CA ARG A 54 -8.56 3.01 12.04
C ARG A 54 -7.08 3.28 12.29
N ASP A 55 -6.78 3.90 13.43
CA ASP A 55 -5.42 4.17 13.86
C ASP A 55 -4.67 2.85 14.06
N CYS A 56 -3.40 2.81 13.64
CA CYS A 56 -2.54 1.63 13.77
C CYS A 56 -3.09 0.35 13.14
N LEU A 57 -3.97 0.46 12.13
CA LEU A 57 -4.58 -0.70 11.50
C LEU A 57 -3.52 -1.61 10.90
N LYS A 58 -3.58 -2.88 11.30
CA LYS A 58 -2.77 -3.98 10.77
C LYS A 58 -3.66 -5.18 10.44
N ALA A 59 -3.22 -5.99 9.49
CA ALA A 59 -3.92 -7.17 9.00
C ALA A 59 -3.00 -8.37 9.04
N THR A 60 -3.44 -9.47 9.64
CA THR A 60 -2.68 -10.73 9.73
C THR A 60 -3.61 -11.91 9.47
N ALA A 61 -3.26 -12.75 8.49
CA ALA A 61 -4.02 -13.97 8.21
C ALA A 61 -3.94 -14.98 9.36
N GLN A 62 -5.03 -15.69 9.61
CA GLN A 62 -5.22 -16.62 10.73
C GLN A 62 -5.54 -18.04 10.24
N GLY A 63 -5.30 -19.02 11.10
CA GLY A 63 -5.68 -20.42 10.85
C GLY A 63 -4.87 -21.06 9.72
N ASN A 64 -5.54 -21.81 8.84
CA ASN A 64 -4.94 -22.41 7.66
C ASN A 64 -5.67 -21.90 6.40
N PRO A 65 -5.29 -20.73 5.86
CA PRO A 65 -5.95 -20.17 4.69
C PRO A 65 -5.88 -21.10 3.48
N VAL A 66 -6.96 -21.18 2.69
CA VAL A 66 -7.03 -21.97 1.44
C VAL A 66 -7.70 -21.16 0.35
N LYS A 67 -7.02 -20.94 -0.78
CA LYS A 67 -7.51 -20.11 -1.89
C LYS A 67 -8.92 -20.55 -2.32
N PRO A 68 -9.89 -19.62 -2.46
CA PRO A 68 -9.75 -18.16 -2.41
C PRO A 68 -9.90 -17.53 -1.02
N ASN A 69 -10.09 -18.31 0.04
CA ASN A 69 -10.58 -17.86 1.34
C ASN A 69 -9.49 -17.75 2.40
N ALA A 70 -9.50 -16.66 3.17
CA ALA A 70 -8.64 -16.48 4.34
C ALA A 70 -9.44 -15.85 5.49
N GLN A 71 -9.16 -16.26 6.72
CA GLN A 71 -9.58 -15.49 7.90
C GLN A 71 -8.46 -14.49 8.21
N VAL A 72 -8.81 -13.23 8.40
CA VAL A 72 -7.84 -12.15 8.64
C VAL A 72 -8.21 -11.41 9.91
N GLU A 73 -7.31 -11.40 10.88
CA GLU A 73 -7.44 -10.50 12.02
C GLU A 73 -7.03 -9.10 11.58
N LEU A 74 -7.95 -8.14 11.77
CA LEU A 74 -7.66 -6.73 11.72
C LEU A 74 -7.53 -6.19 13.15
N SER A 75 -6.33 -5.80 13.56
CA SER A 75 -6.08 -5.15 14.85
C SER A 75 -5.74 -3.67 14.67
N PHE A 76 -6.20 -2.83 15.60
CA PHE A 76 -6.10 -1.37 15.52
C PHE A 76 -6.28 -0.73 16.89
N LYS A 77 -5.94 0.56 17.03
CA LYS A 77 -6.22 1.33 18.25
C LYS A 77 -7.56 2.05 18.16
N ILE A 78 -8.28 2.07 19.27
CA ILE A 78 -9.38 2.99 19.56
C ILE A 78 -8.92 3.78 20.79
N GLU A 79 -8.67 5.07 20.60
CA GLU A 79 -7.99 5.90 21.61
C GLU A 79 -6.63 5.25 21.98
N GLU A 80 -6.43 4.88 23.25
CA GLU A 80 -5.20 4.25 23.73
C GLU A 80 -5.30 2.72 23.87
N ARG A 81 -6.41 2.10 23.43
CA ARG A 81 -6.63 0.65 23.59
C ARG A 81 -6.59 -0.08 22.26
N TRP A 82 -5.93 -1.22 22.25
CA TRP A 82 -5.97 -2.15 21.13
C TRP A 82 -7.32 -2.88 21.07
N ALA A 83 -7.83 -3.02 19.86
CA ALA A 83 -8.98 -3.84 19.51
C ALA A 83 -8.62 -4.73 18.32
N ALA A 84 -9.33 -5.84 18.17
CA ALA A 84 -9.17 -6.77 17.06
C ALA A 84 -10.53 -7.26 16.56
N THR A 85 -10.62 -7.55 15.28
CA THR A 85 -11.80 -8.15 14.64
C THR A 85 -11.34 -9.17 13.62
N ASN A 86 -12.01 -10.32 13.55
CA ASN A 86 -11.74 -11.34 12.55
C ASN A 86 -12.71 -11.20 11.38
N TRP A 87 -12.16 -11.06 10.18
CA TRP A 87 -12.89 -10.87 8.93
C TRP A 87 -12.65 -12.05 8.01
N GLU A 88 -13.65 -12.41 7.23
CA GLU A 88 -13.49 -13.39 6.16
C GLU A 88 -13.12 -12.67 4.88
N PHE A 89 -12.03 -13.08 4.26
CA PHE A 89 -11.53 -12.52 3.01
C PHE A 89 -11.69 -13.54 1.89
N VAL A 90 -12.17 -13.08 0.74
CA VAL A 90 -12.23 -13.88 -0.50
C VAL A 90 -11.46 -13.14 -1.59
N THR A 91 -10.63 -13.86 -2.34
CA THR A 91 -9.81 -13.30 -3.42
C THR A 91 -10.22 -13.85 -4.79
N ASN A 92 -10.10 -13.04 -5.84
CA ASN A 92 -10.34 -13.45 -7.22
C ASN A 92 -9.51 -12.58 -8.18
N GLY A 93 -8.37 -13.11 -8.65
CA GLY A 93 -7.37 -12.31 -9.36
C GLY A 93 -6.95 -11.12 -8.49
N PRO A 94 -6.95 -9.87 -9.01
CA PRO A 94 -6.55 -8.70 -8.23
C PRO A 94 -7.61 -8.24 -7.23
N LYS A 95 -8.82 -8.81 -7.28
CA LYS A 95 -9.95 -8.39 -6.44
C LYS A 95 -9.97 -9.14 -5.11
N MET A 96 -10.49 -8.46 -4.10
CA MET A 96 -10.71 -9.02 -2.79
C MET A 96 -12.00 -8.46 -2.17
N SER A 97 -12.74 -9.30 -1.47
CA SER A 97 -13.86 -8.91 -0.62
C SER A 97 -13.58 -9.29 0.82
N ALA A 98 -14.09 -8.50 1.76
CA ALA A 98 -13.96 -8.73 3.20
C ALA A 98 -15.33 -8.62 3.87
N THR A 99 -15.71 -9.61 4.67
CA THR A 99 -16.98 -9.68 5.41
C THR A 99 -16.78 -9.77 6.92
N LEU A 100 -17.66 -9.10 7.68
CA LEU A 100 -17.78 -9.26 9.13
C LEU A 100 -19.23 -9.00 9.57
N GLY A 101 -19.97 -10.09 9.79
CA GLY A 101 -21.43 -10.03 9.97
C GLY A 101 -22.08 -9.42 8.72
N ASP A 102 -22.88 -8.38 8.91
CA ASP A 102 -23.53 -7.66 7.80
C ASP A 102 -22.62 -6.63 7.11
N ARG A 103 -21.39 -6.44 7.60
CA ARG A 103 -20.44 -5.50 6.99
C ARG A 103 -19.71 -6.16 5.84
N HIS A 104 -19.54 -5.40 4.77
CA HIS A 104 -18.91 -5.84 3.55
C HIS A 104 -18.04 -4.73 2.95
N GLU A 105 -16.82 -5.05 2.53
CA GLU A 105 -15.91 -4.15 1.84
C GLU A 105 -15.25 -4.85 0.66
N GLU A 106 -15.21 -4.17 -0.48
CA GLU A 106 -14.57 -4.64 -1.71
C GLU A 106 -13.29 -3.85 -1.95
N ALA A 107 -12.29 -4.48 -2.55
CA ALA A 107 -11.09 -3.80 -3.02
C ALA A 107 -10.48 -4.49 -4.25
N THR A 108 -9.64 -3.75 -4.96
CA THR A 108 -8.81 -4.27 -6.06
C THR A 108 -7.38 -3.81 -5.84
N ILE A 109 -6.44 -4.75 -5.79
CA ILE A 109 -5.00 -4.45 -5.78
C ILE A 109 -4.63 -3.93 -7.17
N VAL A 110 -3.99 -2.76 -7.20
CA VAL A 110 -3.59 -2.08 -8.45
C VAL A 110 -2.08 -2.06 -8.66
N TYR A 111 -1.31 -2.36 -7.62
CA TYR A 111 0.14 -2.52 -7.65
C TYR A 111 0.60 -3.22 -6.38
N GLY A 112 1.65 -4.03 -6.45
CA GLY A 112 2.29 -4.59 -5.27
C GLY A 112 3.30 -5.69 -5.56
N ASP A 113 3.96 -6.12 -4.50
CA ASP A 113 4.81 -7.29 -4.40
C ASP A 113 4.69 -7.89 -2.99
N ASP A 114 5.61 -8.79 -2.63
CA ASP A 114 5.65 -9.45 -1.33
C ASP A 114 5.99 -8.50 -0.15
N THR A 115 6.39 -7.26 -0.42
CA THR A 115 6.75 -6.26 0.59
C THR A 115 5.66 -5.22 0.83
N CYS A 116 4.83 -4.95 -0.17
CA CYS A 116 3.78 -3.94 -0.09
C CYS A 116 2.72 -4.07 -1.18
N HIS A 117 1.58 -3.41 -0.98
CA HIS A 117 0.56 -3.30 -2.01
C HIS A 117 -0.24 -2.00 -1.90
N VAL A 118 -0.79 -1.58 -3.03
CA VAL A 118 -1.73 -0.47 -3.16
C VAL A 118 -3.06 -1.04 -3.64
N LYS A 119 -4.15 -0.70 -2.95
CA LYS A 119 -5.49 -1.13 -3.34
C LYS A 119 -6.45 0.03 -3.46
N VAL A 120 -7.39 -0.12 -4.38
CA VAL A 120 -8.55 0.77 -4.56
C VAL A 120 -9.75 0.06 -3.98
N LEU A 121 -10.37 0.67 -2.99
CA LEU A 121 -11.58 0.17 -2.35
C LEU A 121 -12.79 0.39 -3.27
N GLY A 122 -13.87 -0.37 -3.07
CA GLY A 122 -15.13 -0.19 -3.81
C GLY A 122 -15.74 1.21 -3.67
N SER A 123 -15.40 1.92 -2.58
CA SER A 123 -15.73 3.34 -2.36
C SER A 123 -14.88 4.33 -3.19
N GLY A 124 -13.89 3.84 -3.93
CA GLY A 124 -12.90 4.64 -4.64
C GLY A 124 -11.77 5.20 -3.76
N ASN A 125 -11.75 4.88 -2.46
CA ASN A 125 -10.62 5.23 -1.59
C ASN A 125 -9.38 4.41 -1.92
N ILE A 126 -8.21 5.01 -1.75
CA ILE A 126 -6.91 4.38 -2.03
C ILE A 126 -6.23 4.09 -0.70
N GLU A 127 -5.65 2.90 -0.59
CA GLU A 127 -4.88 2.50 0.57
C GLU A 127 -3.52 1.93 0.15
N TYR A 128 -2.48 2.34 0.86
CA TYR A 128 -1.13 1.79 0.76
C TYR A 128 -0.82 0.97 2.02
N TRP A 129 -0.49 -0.30 1.80
CA TRP A 129 -0.16 -1.26 2.84
C TRP A 129 1.27 -1.74 2.69
N LYS A 130 1.96 -1.89 3.82
CA LYS A 130 3.36 -2.33 3.91
C LYS A 130 3.46 -3.57 4.80
N ARG A 131 4.22 -4.58 4.37
CA ARG A 131 4.54 -5.74 5.21
C ARG A 131 5.43 -5.32 6.39
N SER A 132 5.08 -5.72 7.60
CA SER A 132 5.65 -5.18 8.84
C SER A 132 7.14 -5.51 9.04
N ASP A 133 7.57 -6.66 8.54
CA ASP A 133 8.96 -7.16 8.59
C ASP A 133 9.82 -6.69 7.41
N SER A 134 9.23 -6.00 6.43
CA SER A 134 9.99 -5.40 5.33
C SER A 134 10.63 -4.08 5.78
N SER A 135 11.96 -4.08 5.92
CA SER A 135 12.73 -2.86 6.20
C SER A 135 12.77 -1.92 4.98
N ASN A 136 12.76 -2.47 3.77
CA ASN A 136 12.89 -1.76 2.51
C ASN A 136 11.72 -2.12 1.58
N PRO A 137 10.51 -1.60 1.82
CA PRO A 137 9.38 -1.84 0.93
C PRO A 137 9.65 -1.23 -0.43
N ASN A 138 9.09 -1.83 -1.48
CA ASN A 138 9.26 -1.32 -2.83
C ASN A 138 8.75 0.13 -2.94
N PRO A 139 9.62 1.09 -3.33
CA PRO A 139 9.27 2.50 -3.40
C PRO A 139 8.14 2.79 -4.42
N CYS A 140 7.88 1.86 -5.34
CA CYS A 140 6.77 1.99 -6.26
C CYS A 140 5.39 1.93 -5.60
N CYS A 141 5.23 1.24 -4.45
CA CYS A 141 3.93 1.26 -3.77
C CYS A 141 3.56 2.68 -3.32
N GLN A 142 4.50 3.44 -2.75
CA GLN A 142 4.26 4.83 -2.38
C GLN A 142 3.95 5.69 -3.62
N ARG A 143 4.75 5.57 -4.68
CA ARG A 143 4.57 6.34 -5.90
C ARG A 143 3.23 6.05 -6.58
N VAL A 144 2.83 4.78 -6.69
CA VAL A 144 1.51 4.41 -7.25
C VAL A 144 0.38 4.91 -6.36
N PHE A 145 0.54 4.86 -5.03
CA PHE A 145 -0.44 5.47 -4.13
C PHE A 145 -0.60 6.98 -4.39
N ASP A 146 0.52 7.71 -4.52
CA ASP A 146 0.53 9.14 -4.82
C ASP A 146 -0.11 9.46 -6.18
N GLU A 147 0.21 8.68 -7.21
CA GLU A 147 -0.41 8.79 -8.54
C GLU A 147 -1.92 8.52 -8.50
N LYS A 148 -2.36 7.48 -7.78
CA LYS A 148 -3.77 7.06 -7.71
C LYS A 148 -4.62 7.99 -6.85
N ARG A 149 -4.07 8.57 -5.79
CA ARG A 149 -4.80 9.54 -4.95
C ARG A 149 -4.90 10.91 -5.63
N GLY A 150 -3.95 11.27 -6.49
CA GLY A 150 -3.85 12.62 -7.05
C GLY A 150 -3.81 13.68 -5.95
N ASP A 151 -4.67 14.70 -6.05
CA ASP A 151 -4.73 15.78 -5.07
C ASP A 151 -5.56 15.44 -3.81
N ARG A 152 -6.11 14.22 -3.70
CA ARG A 152 -6.92 13.85 -2.54
C ARG A 152 -6.06 13.81 -1.28
N ALA A 153 -6.61 14.40 -0.22
CA ALA A 153 -6.05 14.31 1.12
C ALA A 153 -5.95 12.84 1.58
N PHE A 154 -4.94 12.55 2.37
CA PHE A 154 -4.71 11.24 2.97
C PHE A 154 -4.33 11.39 4.44
N THR A 155 -4.38 10.27 5.14
CA THR A 155 -3.98 10.13 6.54
C THR A 155 -2.95 9.02 6.68
N GLU A 156 -2.17 9.06 7.75
CA GLU A 156 -1.08 8.11 8.03
C GLU A 156 -1.36 7.33 9.33
N PRO A 157 -2.12 6.21 9.30
CA PRO A 157 -2.57 5.54 10.52
C PRO A 157 -1.45 5.04 11.43
N GLN A 158 -0.25 4.79 10.89
CA GLN A 158 0.89 4.30 11.67
C GLN A 158 1.60 5.38 12.49
N THR A 159 1.28 6.66 12.29
CA THR A 159 1.87 7.78 13.05
C THR A 159 1.21 8.01 14.43
N LYS A 160 0.23 7.18 14.79
CA LYS A 160 -0.67 7.36 15.94
C LYS A 160 -0.22 6.63 17.21
N GLY A 161 1.09 6.58 17.44
CA GLY A 161 1.65 5.96 18.65
C GLY A 161 1.40 4.44 18.70
N CYS A 162 1.72 3.74 17.62
CA CYS A 162 1.41 2.32 17.42
C CYS A 162 2.36 1.35 18.15
N THR A 163 3.12 1.84 19.13
CA THR A 163 4.02 1.03 19.96
C THR A 163 3.22 0.16 20.93
N GLY A 164 3.57 -1.13 21.05
CA GLY A 164 3.01 -2.04 22.05
C GLY A 164 1.86 -2.93 21.57
N ALA A 165 1.99 -3.49 20.37
CA ALA A 165 1.08 -4.50 19.83
C ALA A 165 1.68 -5.91 19.98
#